data_AF-A0A4Y8RX40-F1
#
_entry.id   AF-A0A4Y8RX40-F1
#
_cell.length_a   1.000
_cell.length_b   1.000
_cell.length_c   1.000
_cell.angle_alpha   90.00
_cell.angle_beta   90.00
_cell.angle_gamma   90.00
#
_symmetry.space_group_name_H-M   'P 1'
#
loop_
_entity.id
_entity.type
_entity.pdbx_description
1 polymer ?
#
loop_
_entity_poly.entity_id
_entity_poly.type
_entity_poly.pdbx_seq_one_letter_code
_entity_poly.pdbx_strand_id
1 'polypeptide(L)' 'MSDEELVAYFEHAILPDTLRLDRATTQYRVKQAVKTNLEAMMADPKDHRSRYRLARIAAAIEHPFAGQEIPRF' A
#
# COMPACT_ATOMS: atom_id res chain seq x y z
N MET A 1 2.41 -6.10 -10.68
CA MET A 1 3.51 -6.46 -9.79
C MET A 1 3.32 -7.90 -9.34
N SER A 2 4.36 -8.73 -9.49
CA SER A 2 4.44 -10.04 -8.85
C SER A 2 4.75 -9.90 -7.35
N ASP A 3 4.70 -11.00 -6.61
CA ASP A 3 5.01 -11.01 -5.18
C ASP A 3 6.46 -10.62 -4.92
N GLU A 4 7.37 -11.15 -5.72
CA GLU A 4 8.80 -10.87 -5.66
C GLU A 4 9.06 -9.38 -5.92
N GLU A 5 8.39 -8.80 -6.92
CA GLU A 5 8.46 -7.36 -7.21
C GLU A 5 7.93 -6.52 -6.04
N LEU A 6 6.85 -6.94 -5.39
CA LEU A 6 6.30 -6.23 -4.23
C LEU A 6 7.26 -6.29 -3.03
N VAL A 7 7.83 -7.45 -2.74
CA VAL A 7 8.80 -7.63 -1.65
C VAL A 7 10.03 -6.74 -1.90
N ALA A 8 10.62 -6.84 -3.10
CA ALA A 8 11.81 -6.07 -3.46
C ALA A 8 11.55 -4.55 -3.44
N TYR A 9 10.37 -4.13 -3.89
CA TYR A 9 9.97 -2.72 -3.85
C TYR A 9 9.92 -2.20 -2.40
N PHE A 10 9.24 -2.91 -1.51
CA PHE A 10 9.03 -2.45 -0.13
C PHE A 10 10.26 -2.61 0.78
N GLU A 11 11.28 -3.33 0.35
CA GLU A 11 12.57 -3.40 1.03
C GLU A 11 13.34 -2.07 0.97
N HIS A 12 13.18 -1.32 -0.12
CA HIS A 12 13.89 -0.06 -0.36
C HIS A 12 12.99 1.19 -0.34
N ALA A 13 11.67 1.01 -0.38
CA ALA A 13 10.72 2.12 -0.40
C ALA A 13 10.76 2.96 0.88
N ILE A 14 10.81 4.29 0.73
CA ILE A 14 10.61 5.23 1.82
C ILE A 14 9.10 5.34 2.08
N LEU A 15 8.65 4.80 3.22
CA LEU A 15 7.24 4.77 3.58
C LEU A 15 6.86 5.97 4.46
N PRO A 16 5.92 6.83 4.02
CA PRO A 16 5.40 7.90 4.86
C PRO A 16 4.51 7.34 5.98
N ASP A 17 4.27 8.09 7.04
CA ASP A 17 3.37 7.62 8.11
C ASP A 17 1.90 7.57 7.66
N THR A 18 1.53 8.47 6.74
CA THR A 18 0.21 8.53 6.11
C THR A 18 0.36 8.61 4.60
N LEU A 19 -0.50 7.90 3.88
CA LEU A 19 -0.51 7.90 2.42
C LEU A 19 -1.95 7.96 1.92
N ARG A 20 -2.21 8.91 1.03
CA ARG A 20 -3.51 9.03 0.39
C ARG A 20 -3.56 8.14 -0.86
N LEU A 21 -4.45 7.15 -0.84
CA LEU A 21 -4.55 6.15 -1.91
C LEU A 21 -5.49 6.60 -3.03
N ASP A 22 -6.54 7.34 -2.68
CA ASP A 22 -7.52 7.87 -3.62
C ASP A 22 -8.29 9.06 -3.01
N ARG A 23 -9.39 9.46 -3.67
CA ARG A 23 -10.24 10.58 -3.26
C ARG A 23 -10.83 10.40 -1.86
N ALA A 24 -11.18 9.18 -1.45
CA ALA A 24 -11.89 8.84 -0.23
C ALA A 24 -11.00 8.11 0.82
N THR A 25 -9.90 7.52 0.38
CA THR A 25 -9.12 6.56 1.16
C THR A 25 -7.75 7.10 1.51
N THR A 26 -7.49 7.17 2.81
CA THR A 26 -6.18 7.47 3.38
C THR A 26 -5.73 6.29 4.20
N GLN A 27 -4.55 5.75 3.89
CA GLN A 27 -3.88 4.75 4.69
C GLN A 27 -3.09 5.44 5.79
N TYR A 28 -3.43 5.13 7.05
CA TYR A 28 -2.66 5.54 8.21
C TYR A 28 -1.69 4.42 8.61
N ARG A 29 -0.56 4.79 9.21
CA ARG A 29 0.48 3.85 9.67
C ARG A 29 0.96 2.94 8.52
N VAL A 30 1.34 3.55 7.40
CA VAL A 30 1.67 2.83 6.15
C VAL A 30 2.71 1.73 6.39
N LYS A 31 3.76 2.01 7.17
CA LYS A 31 4.78 1.02 7.55
C LYS A 31 4.18 -0.25 8.15
N GLN A 32 3.28 -0.10 9.12
CA GLN A 32 2.61 -1.25 9.76
C GLN A 32 1.69 -1.97 8.78
N ALA A 33 0.96 -1.23 7.96
CA ALA A 33 0.06 -1.81 6.96
C ALA A 33 0.82 -2.63 5.92
N VAL A 34 1.93 -2.10 5.40
CA VAL A 34 2.81 -2.81 4.45
C VAL A 34 3.34 -4.08 5.10
N LYS A 35 3.90 -3.99 6.31
CA LYS A 35 4.44 -5.16 7.04
C LYS A 35 3.39 -6.27 7.19
N THR A 36 2.20 -5.95 7.70
CA THR A 36 1.14 -6.94 7.92
C THR A 36 0.63 -7.55 6.62
N ASN A 37 0.52 -6.76 5.53
CA ASN A 37 0.10 -7.31 4.25
C ASN A 37 1.20 -8.18 3.61
N LEU A 38 2.49 -7.84 3.77
CA LEU A 38 3.59 -8.69 3.31
C LEU A 38 3.63 -10.03 4.06
N GLU A 39 3.50 -10.00 5.39
CA GLU A 39 3.42 -11.21 6.22
C GLU A 39 2.25 -12.11 5.79
N ALA A 40 1.07 -11.52 5.56
CA ALA A 40 -0.11 -12.27 5.11
C ALA A 40 0.06 -12.86 3.70
N MET A 41 0.60 -12.08 2.76
CA MET A 41 0.89 -12.54 1.39
C MET A 41 1.92 -13.67 1.37
N MET A 42 2.95 -13.60 2.23
CA MET A 42 3.96 -14.65 2.36
C MET A 42 3.41 -15.92 3.05
N ALA A 43 2.49 -15.76 3.99
CA ALA A 43 1.86 -16.88 4.69
C ALA A 43 0.86 -17.64 3.82
N ASP A 44 0.13 -16.93 2.95
CA ASP A 44 -0.82 -17.52 2.01
C ASP A 44 -0.59 -17.00 0.58
N PRO A 45 0.03 -17.81 -0.30
CA PRO A 45 0.22 -17.46 -1.70
C PRO A 45 -1.08 -17.15 -2.45
N LYS A 46 -2.25 -17.57 -1.95
CA LYS A 46 -3.57 -17.26 -2.54
C LYS A 46 -4.20 -15.99 -1.99
N ASP A 47 -3.53 -15.26 -1.09
CA ASP A 47 -4.05 -13.99 -0.58
C ASP A 47 -3.98 -12.89 -1.65
N HIS A 48 -5.03 -12.80 -2.46
CA HIS A 48 -5.19 -11.75 -3.45
C HIS A 48 -5.45 -10.37 -2.81
N ARG A 49 -5.98 -10.34 -1.58
CA ARG A 49 -6.37 -9.09 -0.91
C ARG A 49 -5.15 -8.32 -0.44
N SER A 50 -4.21 -8.98 0.22
CA SER A 50 -2.96 -8.37 0.68
C SER A 50 -2.12 -7.90 -0.50
N ARG A 51 -2.04 -8.73 -1.54
CA ARG A 51 -1.36 -8.42 -2.80
C ARG A 51 -1.94 -7.18 -3.50
N TYR A 52 -3.27 -7.08 -3.59
CA TYR A 52 -3.95 -5.90 -4.12
C TYR A 52 -3.67 -4.64 -3.28
N ARG A 53 -3.69 -4.75 -1.95
CA ARG A 53 -3.39 -3.61 -1.05
C ARG A 53 -1.95 -3.12 -1.22
N LEU A 54 -1.00 -4.04 -1.28
CA LEU A 54 0.41 -3.73 -1.48
C LEU A 54 0.62 -3.02 -2.82
N ALA A 55 0.05 -3.56 -3.91
CA ALA A 55 0.12 -2.92 -5.22
C ALA A 55 -0.49 -1.51 -5.23
N ARG A 56 -1.61 -1.30 -4.53
CA ARG A 56 -2.22 0.04 -4.39
C ARG A 56 -1.33 1.01 -3.62
N ILE A 57 -0.68 0.56 -2.56
CA ILE A 57 0.23 1.40 -1.77
C ILE A 57 1.45 1.77 -2.62
N ALA A 58 2.06 0.82 -3.33
CA ALA A 58 3.19 1.07 -4.22
C ALA A 58 2.83 2.10 -5.31
N ALA A 59 1.70 1.89 -5.99
CA ALA A 59 1.22 2.82 -7.01
C ALA A 59 0.95 4.23 -6.44
N ALA A 60 0.43 4.34 -5.22
CA ALA A 60 0.19 5.64 -4.59
C ALA A 60 1.48 6.32 -4.08
N ILE A 61 2.55 5.57 -3.82
CA ILE A 61 3.87 6.15 -3.51
C ILE A 61 4.52 6.70 -4.79
N GLU A 62 4.47 5.93 -5.88
CA GLU A 62 5.04 6.33 -7.18
C GLU A 62 4.25 7.47 -7.83
N HIS A 63 2.92 7.43 -7.67
CA HIS A 63 1.99 8.40 -8.22
C HIS A 63 1.04 8.90 -7.12
N PRO A 64 1.52 9.81 -6.24
CA PRO A 64 0.71 10.36 -5.16
C PRO A 64 -0.58 11.00 -5.68
N PHE A 65 -1.69 10.70 -5.01
CA PHE A 65 -2.97 11.27 -5.38
C PHE A 65 -2.99 12.79 -5.13
N ALA A 66 -3.06 13.57 -6.21
CA ALA A 66 -3.07 15.03 -6.17
C ALA A 66 -4.48 15.67 -6.16
N GLY A 67 -5.55 14.87 -6.19
CA GLY A 67 -6.92 15.37 -6.28
C GLY A 67 -7.48 15.92 -4.95
N GLN A 68 -8.60 16.65 -5.02
CA GLN A 68 -9.29 17.18 -3.84
C GLN A 68 -9.79 16.05 -2.92
N GLU A 69 -9.74 16.28 -1.60
CA GLU A 69 -10.31 15.38 -0.60
C GLU A 69 -11.83 15.46 -0.56
N ILE A 70 -12.50 14.30 -0.43
CA ILE A 70 -13.91 14.31 -0.05
C ILE A 70 -13.96 14.80 1.39
N PRO A 71 -14.63 15.91 1.68
CA PRO A 71 -14.72 16.39 3.03
C PRO A 71 -15.44 15.35 3.89
N ARG A 72 -14.86 15.02 5.06
CA ARG A 72 -15.49 14.16 6.06
C ARG A 72 -16.23 15.08 7.01
N PHE A 73 -17.53 15.25 6.76
CA PHE A 73 -18.44 15.98 7.63
C PHE A 73 -19.07 15.03 8.65
#